data_AF-A0A0Q5CF14-F1
#
_entry.id   AF-A0A0Q5CF14-F1
#
_cell.length_a   1.000
_cell.length_b   1.000
_cell.length_c   1.000
_cell.angle_alpha   90.00
_cell.angle_beta   90.00
_cell.angle_gamma   90.00
#
_symmetry.space_group_name_H-M   'P 1'
#
loop_
_entity.id
_entity.type
_entity.pdbx_description
1 polymer ?
#
loop_
_entity_poly.entity_id
_entity_poly.type
_entity_poly.pdbx_seq_one_letter_code
_entity_poly.pdbx_strand_id
1 'polypeptide(L)'
;MNPRFHSVLEPNKTLRVTTDIGARKAPQVVWNEGMTDADDAVRVENPSAFWFATAADVTWFADPNDGRYPQHTTDWSVTASWLERAVDSLARGAWEQDGDDSWLIVSDYPGNLDRDGRFIIESLLWAHPIEMDPWDNELDDGRHRSWGLWNYDPNILIPIRSRLLQDSTIDFDPEFTPKNLMHELRDDHIADAKSAPGRIPDAVANRSARYLEQLRRLADS
;
A
#
# COMPACT_ATOMS: atom_id res chain seq x y z
N MET A 1 44.20 5.90 13.41
CA MET A 1 43.05 6.81 13.52
C MET A 1 41.84 6.07 13.00
N ASN A 2 40.84 5.87 13.84
CA ASN A 2 39.66 5.05 13.56
C ASN A 2 38.48 5.74 14.27
N PRO A 3 37.43 6.23 13.59
CA PRO A 3 36.30 6.84 14.28
C PRO A 3 35.37 5.73 14.78
N ARG A 4 35.21 5.68 16.11
CA ARG A 4 34.19 4.87 16.78
C ARG A 4 32.86 5.62 16.70
N PHE A 5 31.83 4.99 16.14
CA PHE A 5 30.45 5.45 16.28
C PHE A 5 29.95 5.07 17.68
N HIS A 6 29.53 6.06 18.46
CA HIS A 6 28.83 5.86 19.71
C HIS A 6 27.33 5.74 19.42
N SER A 7 26.77 4.56 19.66
CA SER A 7 25.32 4.33 19.75
C SER A 7 24.78 5.00 21.01
N VAL A 8 23.86 5.95 20.87
CA VAL A 8 23.03 6.44 21.97
C VAL A 8 21.63 5.85 21.75
N LEU A 9 21.36 4.73 22.41
CA LEU A 9 19.99 4.24 22.61
C LEU A 9 19.53 4.83 23.95
N GLU A 10 18.53 5.70 23.92
CA GLU A 10 17.87 6.13 25.16
C GLU A 10 16.87 5.06 25.63
N PRO A 11 16.94 4.60 26.90
CA PRO A 11 15.99 3.67 27.46
C PRO A 11 14.87 4.47 28.15
N ASN A 12 13.63 4.40 27.64
CA ASN A 12 12.37 4.54 28.39
C ASN A 12 11.18 4.85 27.45
N LYS A 13 10.51 3.82 26.91
CA LYS A 13 9.09 3.93 26.53
C LYS A 13 8.38 2.62 26.85
N THR A 14 7.55 2.65 27.89
CA THR A 14 6.71 1.52 28.31
C THR A 14 5.41 1.55 27.51
N LEU A 15 5.12 0.47 26.79
CA LEU A 15 3.82 0.24 26.16
C LEU A 15 2.75 0.09 27.26
N ARG A 16 1.75 0.98 27.30
CA ARG A 16 0.53 0.75 28.11
C ARG A 16 -0.62 0.45 27.16
N VAL A 17 -1.07 -0.80 27.19
CA VAL A 17 -2.32 -1.22 26.56
C VAL A 17 -3.43 -1.04 27.60
N THR A 18 -4.39 -0.16 27.33
CA THR A 18 -5.66 -0.09 28.06
C THR A 18 -6.75 -0.65 27.18
N THR A 19 -7.25 -1.83 27.52
CA THR A 19 -8.47 -2.42 26.95
C THR A 19 -9.65 -1.95 27.78
N ASP A 20 -10.48 -1.08 27.22
CA ASP A 20 -11.79 -0.76 27.82
C ASP A 20 -12.82 -1.76 27.29
N ILE A 21 -13.05 -2.82 28.08
CA ILE A 21 -13.99 -3.89 27.77
C ILE A 21 -15.38 -3.41 28.18
N GLY A 22 -16.01 -2.54 27.39
CA GLY A 22 -17.28 -1.98 27.86
C GLY A 22 -18.08 -1.01 26.99
N ALA A 23 -17.82 -0.84 25.70
CA ALA A 23 -18.73 -0.05 24.86
C ALA A 23 -18.72 -0.48 23.41
N ARG A 24 -19.91 -0.78 22.86
CA ARG A 24 -20.17 -0.91 21.41
C ARG A 24 -20.04 0.45 20.72
N LYS A 25 -18.81 0.96 20.59
CA LYS A 25 -18.48 2.07 19.71
C LYS A 25 -17.46 1.60 18.68
N ALA A 26 -17.61 2.07 17.45
CA ALA A 26 -16.61 1.88 16.39
C ALA A 26 -15.22 2.22 16.95
N PRO A 27 -14.15 1.50 16.54
CA PRO A 27 -12.80 1.75 17.04
C PRO A 27 -12.46 3.22 16.85
N GLN A 28 -12.28 3.94 17.96
CA GLN A 28 -11.72 5.28 17.93
C GLN A 28 -10.21 5.14 17.86
N VAL A 29 -9.63 5.55 16.73
CA VAL A 29 -8.18 5.71 16.62
C VAL A 29 -7.78 6.88 17.53
N VAL A 30 -7.19 6.54 18.67
CA VAL A 30 -6.60 7.51 19.59
C VAL A 30 -5.20 7.83 19.08
N TRP A 31 -5.03 9.01 18.49
CA TRP A 31 -3.71 9.50 18.08
C TRP A 31 -2.99 10.06 19.31
N ASN A 32 -1.82 9.53 19.62
CA ASN A 32 -0.96 10.12 20.65
C ASN A 32 -0.39 11.43 20.12
N GLU A 33 -0.84 12.56 20.69
CA GLU A 33 -0.19 13.87 20.56
C GLU A 33 1.20 13.80 21.19
N GLY A 34 2.20 13.32 20.44
CA GLY A 34 3.55 13.17 20.96
C GLY A 34 4.49 12.31 20.12
N MET A 35 4.35 12.33 18.79
CA MET A 35 5.30 11.70 17.88
C MET A 35 6.22 12.79 17.30
N THR A 36 7.50 12.67 17.63
CA THR A 36 8.62 13.56 17.24
C THR A 36 9.00 13.34 15.77
N ASP A 37 9.69 14.31 15.15
CA ASP A 37 10.33 14.46 13.81
C ASP A 37 10.92 13.21 13.06
N ALA A 38 10.65 11.98 13.50
CA ALA A 38 10.96 10.71 12.85
C ALA A 38 9.72 10.08 12.16
N ASP A 39 8.73 10.92 11.84
CA ASP A 39 7.36 10.54 11.44
C ASP A 39 7.16 10.40 9.91
N ASP A 40 8.24 10.39 9.13
CA ASP A 40 8.17 10.30 7.66
C ASP A 40 8.15 8.85 7.13
N ALA A 41 7.81 7.89 7.99
CA ALA A 41 7.75 6.48 7.63
C ALA A 41 6.31 5.97 7.63
N VAL A 42 5.94 5.25 6.58
CA VAL A 42 4.65 4.56 6.49
C VAL A 42 4.90 3.06 6.45
N ARG A 43 4.15 2.33 7.28
CA ARG A 43 4.14 0.86 7.25
C ARG A 43 3.37 0.37 6.04
N VAL A 44 3.84 -0.72 5.44
CA VAL A 44 3.23 -1.38 4.29
C VAL A 44 3.30 -2.88 4.53
N GLU A 45 2.27 -3.58 4.09
CA GLU A 45 2.23 -5.05 4.04
C GLU A 45 2.51 -5.51 2.61
N ASN A 46 3.40 -6.49 2.48
CA ASN A 46 3.82 -7.08 1.20
C ASN A 46 4.09 -6.01 0.11
N PRO A 47 5.13 -5.17 0.28
CA PRO A 47 5.41 -4.05 -0.63
C PRO A 47 5.60 -4.48 -2.09
N SER A 48 6.01 -5.73 -2.33
CA SER A 48 6.16 -6.28 -3.68
C SER A 48 4.84 -6.66 -4.37
N ALA A 49 3.70 -6.63 -3.67
CA ALA A 49 2.38 -6.87 -4.25
C ALA A 49 1.80 -5.64 -4.97
N PHE A 50 2.44 -4.47 -4.85
CA PHE A 50 1.97 -3.25 -5.48
C PHE A 50 2.39 -3.15 -6.94
N TRP A 51 1.43 -2.81 -7.80
CA TRP A 51 1.66 -2.26 -9.13
C TRP A 51 1.24 -0.78 -9.15
N PHE A 52 1.60 -0.06 -10.21
CA PHE A 52 1.43 1.40 -10.24
C PHE A 52 0.64 1.82 -11.48
N ALA A 53 -0.27 2.78 -11.31
CA ALA A 53 -1.14 3.27 -12.38
C ALA A 53 -1.21 4.80 -12.41
N THR A 54 -1.23 5.36 -13.62
CA THR A 54 -1.78 6.71 -13.87
C THR A 54 -3.28 6.60 -14.17
N ALA A 55 -3.99 7.72 -14.20
CA ALA A 55 -5.39 7.74 -14.60
C ALA A 55 -5.61 7.16 -16.02
N ALA A 56 -4.65 7.34 -16.92
CA ALA A 56 -4.72 6.84 -18.30
C ALA A 56 -4.58 5.31 -18.41
N ASP A 57 -3.99 4.65 -17.41
CA ASP A 57 -3.84 3.20 -17.41
C ASP A 57 -5.12 2.48 -16.96
N VAL A 58 -5.99 3.19 -16.23
CA VAL A 58 -7.22 2.66 -15.65
C VAL A 58 -8.43 3.52 -16.05
N THR A 59 -8.58 3.79 -17.35
CA THR A 59 -9.67 4.66 -17.88
C THR A 59 -11.09 4.19 -17.54
N TRP A 60 -11.26 2.93 -17.16
CA TRP A 60 -12.52 2.35 -16.70
C TRP A 60 -12.82 2.63 -15.21
N PHE A 61 -11.85 3.15 -14.45
CA PHE A 61 -11.93 3.46 -13.03
C PHE A 61 -12.67 4.80 -12.83
N ALA A 62 -13.97 4.84 -13.04
CA ALA A 62 -14.75 6.08 -13.01
C ALA A 62 -14.67 6.81 -11.65
N ASP A 63 -14.71 8.15 -11.69
CA ASP A 63 -14.79 8.99 -10.50
C ASP A 63 -16.13 8.78 -9.78
N PRO A 64 -16.14 8.19 -8.56
CA PRO A 64 -17.38 7.97 -7.83
C PRO A 64 -18.08 9.26 -7.38
N ASN A 65 -17.40 10.41 -7.42
CA ASN A 65 -17.90 11.69 -6.90
C ASN A 65 -18.15 12.75 -7.99
N ASP A 66 -18.07 12.42 -9.28
CA ASP A 66 -18.23 13.38 -10.40
C ASP A 66 -17.41 14.68 -10.21
N GLY A 67 -16.16 14.56 -9.74
CA GLY A 67 -15.23 15.67 -9.49
C GLY A 67 -15.45 16.40 -8.16
N ARG A 68 -16.42 15.99 -7.34
CA ARG A 68 -16.77 16.63 -6.06
C ARG A 68 -16.01 16.00 -4.90
N TYR A 69 -14.69 16.19 -4.90
CA TYR A 69 -13.88 15.95 -3.71
C TYR A 69 -13.92 17.16 -2.79
N PRO A 70 -13.75 17.00 -1.46
CA PRO A 70 -13.45 18.14 -0.61
C PRO A 70 -12.08 18.70 -1.01
N GLN A 71 -12.06 19.59 -2.00
CA GLN A 71 -10.86 20.20 -2.60
C GLN A 71 -10.09 21.11 -1.61
N HIS A 72 -10.49 21.19 -0.34
CA HIS A 72 -10.24 22.38 0.48
C HIS A 72 -9.49 22.12 1.81
N THR A 73 -9.16 20.88 2.18
CA THR A 73 -8.46 20.62 3.45
C THR A 73 -7.04 20.07 3.30
N THR A 74 -6.75 19.34 2.23
CA THR A 74 -5.42 18.75 1.99
C THR A 74 -4.57 19.61 1.05
N ASP A 75 -3.29 19.77 1.38
CA ASP A 75 -2.28 20.19 0.40
C ASP A 75 -1.95 19.03 -0.56
N TRP A 76 -2.67 19.00 -1.69
CA TRP A 76 -2.48 17.99 -2.72
C TRP A 76 -1.08 17.98 -3.32
N SER A 77 -0.39 19.12 -3.35
CA SER A 77 0.96 19.21 -3.91
C SER A 77 2.00 18.51 -3.04
N VAL A 78 1.88 18.69 -1.72
CA VAL A 78 2.71 18.01 -0.72
C VAL A 78 2.38 16.52 -0.67
N THR A 79 1.08 16.18 -0.67
CA THR A 79 0.63 14.78 -0.66
C THR A 79 1.08 14.01 -1.90
N ALA A 80 0.95 14.61 -3.08
CA ALA A 80 1.44 14.06 -4.35
C ALA A 80 2.95 13.81 -4.31
N SER A 81 3.73 14.84 -3.94
CA SER A 81 5.19 14.73 -3.90
C SER A 81 5.68 13.66 -2.92
N TRP A 82 4.99 13.52 -1.78
CA TRP A 82 5.29 12.46 -0.82
C TRP A 82 4.97 11.08 -1.42
N LEU A 83 3.79 10.92 -2.04
CA LEU A 83 3.38 9.67 -2.67
C LEU A 83 4.34 9.23 -3.78
N GLU A 84 4.80 10.15 -4.61
CA GLU A 84 5.77 9.86 -5.67
C GLU A 84 7.06 9.26 -5.12
N ARG A 85 7.57 9.78 -3.99
CA ARG A 85 8.74 9.21 -3.32
C ARG A 85 8.46 7.83 -2.75
N ALA A 86 7.30 7.64 -2.13
CA ALA A 86 6.91 6.32 -1.64
C ALA A 86 6.77 5.29 -2.76
N VAL A 87 6.21 5.69 -3.90
CA VAL A 87 6.12 4.86 -5.11
C VAL A 87 7.51 4.56 -5.68
N ASP A 88 8.43 5.53 -5.73
CA ASP A 88 9.81 5.26 -6.16
C ASP A 88 10.50 4.26 -5.23
N SER A 89 10.32 4.40 -3.92
CA SER A 89 10.81 3.44 -2.93
C SER A 89 10.24 2.04 -3.13
N LEU A 90 8.91 1.92 -3.34
CA LEU A 90 8.20 0.67 -3.67
C LEU A 90 8.62 0.07 -5.02
N ALA A 91 8.96 0.89 -6.01
CA ALA A 91 9.42 0.39 -7.29
C ALA A 91 10.85 -0.19 -7.19
N ARG A 92 11.71 0.42 -6.37
CA ARG A 92 13.15 0.10 -6.30
C ARG A 92 13.51 -1.02 -5.32
N GLY A 93 12.68 -1.32 -4.33
CA GLY A 93 13.11 -2.21 -3.23
C GLY A 93 13.63 -1.44 -2.02
N ALA A 94 13.37 -0.14 -1.90
CA ALA A 94 13.91 0.70 -0.83
C ALA A 94 12.94 0.73 0.37
N TRP A 95 12.73 -0.43 0.98
CA TRP A 95 11.95 -0.58 2.21
C TRP A 95 12.70 -1.43 3.22
N GLU A 96 12.51 -1.12 4.50
CA GLU A 96 13.14 -1.83 5.61
C GLU A 96 12.12 -2.73 6.29
N GLN A 97 12.51 -3.94 6.67
CA GLN A 97 11.60 -4.83 7.39
C GLN A 97 11.40 -4.32 8.82
N ASP A 98 10.14 -4.17 9.24
CA ASP A 98 9.70 -3.76 10.58
C ASP A 98 8.82 -4.87 11.18
N GLY A 99 9.45 -5.79 11.90
CA GLY A 99 8.79 -6.97 12.43
C GLY A 99 8.58 -8.08 11.39
N ASP A 100 7.68 -9.01 11.69
CA ASP A 100 7.55 -10.26 10.92
C ASP A 100 6.86 -10.00 9.56
N ASP A 101 5.81 -9.17 9.52
CA ASP A 101 4.93 -9.00 8.34
C ASP A 101 4.76 -7.55 7.87
N SER A 102 5.58 -6.61 8.34
CA SER A 102 5.48 -5.21 7.92
C SER A 102 6.80 -4.62 7.45
N TRP A 103 6.72 -3.65 6.56
CA TRP A 103 7.85 -2.96 5.97
C TRP A 103 7.66 -1.46 6.08
N LEU A 104 8.72 -0.73 6.38
CA LEU A 104 8.72 0.72 6.45
C LEU A 104 9.21 1.30 5.13
N ILE A 105 8.40 2.21 4.59
CA ILE A 105 8.81 3.14 3.55
C ILE A 105 9.10 4.46 4.24
N VAL A 106 10.38 4.84 4.28
CA VAL A 106 10.79 6.16 4.73
C VAL A 106 10.77 7.09 3.53
N SER A 107 9.96 8.14 3.59
CA SER A 107 10.02 9.24 2.65
C SER A 107 11.00 10.27 3.18
N ASP A 108 11.99 10.67 2.38
CA ASP A 108 12.88 11.79 2.70
C ASP A 108 12.27 13.14 2.25
N TYR A 109 10.95 13.21 2.08
CA TYR A 109 10.27 14.41 1.61
C TYR A 109 10.35 15.53 2.67
N PRO A 110 10.91 16.70 2.34
CA PRO A 110 11.18 17.75 3.33
C PRO A 110 9.94 18.53 3.80
N GLY A 111 8.76 18.26 3.23
CA GLY A 111 7.52 18.92 3.59
C GLY A 111 6.68 18.06 4.53
N ASN A 112 6.05 18.70 5.51
CA ASN A 112 5.19 18.00 6.46
C ASN A 112 3.83 17.73 5.83
N LEU A 113 3.44 16.45 5.75
CA LEU A 113 2.06 16.07 5.47
C LEU A 113 1.16 16.65 6.56
N ASP A 114 0.08 17.33 6.15
CA ASP A 114 -1.02 17.62 7.07
C ASP A 114 -1.72 16.31 7.48
N ARG A 115 -2.66 16.43 8.43
CA ARG A 115 -3.40 15.27 8.95
C ARG A 115 -4.13 14.49 7.84
N ASP A 116 -4.74 15.19 6.89
CA ASP A 116 -5.56 14.57 5.85
C ASP A 116 -4.67 13.94 4.77
N GLY A 117 -3.57 14.59 4.41
CA GLY A 117 -2.53 14.07 3.53
C GLY A 117 -1.92 12.78 4.10
N ARG A 118 -1.57 12.77 5.40
CA ARG A 118 -1.10 11.55 6.08
C ARG A 118 -2.14 10.44 6.00
N PHE A 119 -3.41 10.73 6.29
CA PHE A 119 -4.49 9.75 6.19
C PHE A 119 -4.66 9.20 4.76
N ILE A 120 -4.56 10.03 3.73
CA ILE A 120 -4.61 9.61 2.32
C ILE A 120 -3.49 8.63 2.01
N ILE A 121 -2.25 8.98 2.39
CA ILE A 121 -1.06 8.15 2.16
C ILE A 121 -1.17 6.81 2.90
N GLU A 122 -1.45 6.84 4.21
CA GLU A 122 -1.60 5.62 5.02
C GLU A 122 -2.72 4.73 4.48
N SER A 123 -3.82 5.32 4.02
CA SER A 123 -4.91 4.56 3.42
C SER A 123 -4.47 3.88 2.12
N LEU A 124 -3.79 4.59 1.22
CA LEU A 124 -3.36 4.02 -0.07
C LEU A 124 -2.30 2.91 0.08
N LEU A 125 -1.49 2.97 1.13
CA LEU A 125 -0.36 2.07 1.32
C LEU A 125 -0.61 0.93 2.31
N TRP A 126 -1.56 1.09 3.24
CA TRP A 126 -1.74 0.11 4.32
C TRP A 126 -3.18 -0.07 4.78
N ALA A 127 -3.86 0.98 5.23
CA ALA A 127 -5.12 0.81 5.95
C ALA A 127 -6.27 0.36 5.04
N HIS A 128 -6.33 0.90 3.82
CA HIS A 128 -7.38 0.63 2.83
C HIS A 128 -6.82 0.80 1.41
N PRO A 129 -5.82 -0.01 1.02
CA PRO A 129 -5.21 0.08 -0.29
C PRO A 129 -6.26 -0.21 -1.36
N ILE A 130 -6.06 0.36 -2.55
CA ILE A 130 -6.89 -0.02 -3.69
C ILE A 130 -6.43 -1.41 -4.11
N GLU A 131 -7.35 -2.37 -4.09
CA GLU A 131 -7.06 -3.78 -4.37
C GLU A 131 -7.65 -4.19 -5.72
N MET A 132 -6.78 -4.58 -6.65
CA MET A 132 -7.13 -5.13 -7.97
C MET A 132 -5.86 -5.58 -8.72
N ASP A 133 -6.04 -6.39 -9.75
CA ASP A 133 -4.97 -6.72 -10.70
C ASP A 133 -5.13 -5.93 -12.01
N PRO A 134 -4.05 -5.65 -12.77
CA PRO A 134 -4.09 -4.80 -13.96
C PRO A 134 -5.03 -5.26 -15.09
N TRP A 135 -5.47 -6.52 -15.07
CA TRP A 135 -6.40 -7.11 -16.04
C TRP A 135 -7.82 -7.28 -15.50
N ASP A 136 -8.04 -6.97 -14.23
CA ASP A 136 -9.34 -7.05 -13.57
C ASP A 136 -10.07 -5.70 -13.70
N ASN A 137 -11.38 -5.73 -13.93
CA ASN A 137 -12.23 -4.55 -13.94
C ASN A 137 -13.15 -4.48 -12.71
N GLU A 138 -13.04 -5.45 -11.80
CA GLU A 138 -13.72 -5.44 -10.52
C GLU A 138 -13.00 -4.55 -9.52
N LEU A 139 -13.77 -3.71 -8.85
CA LEU A 139 -13.24 -2.57 -8.11
C LEU A 139 -13.48 -2.72 -6.63
N ASP A 140 -12.43 -2.51 -5.84
CA ASP A 140 -12.54 -2.34 -4.39
C ASP A 140 -12.64 -0.86 -3.98
N ASP A 141 -12.85 -0.64 -2.68
CA ASP A 141 -12.86 0.66 -2.00
C ASP A 141 -11.53 1.43 -2.20
N GLY A 142 -11.56 2.74 -1.97
CA GLY A 142 -10.39 3.64 -2.01
C GLY A 142 -10.28 4.55 -3.24
N ARG A 143 -11.22 4.43 -4.18
CA ARG A 143 -11.30 5.29 -5.38
C ARG A 143 -11.36 6.78 -5.07
N HIS A 144 -11.99 7.13 -3.94
CA HIS A 144 -12.13 8.51 -3.53
C HIS A 144 -10.77 9.20 -3.29
N ARG A 145 -9.79 8.46 -2.79
CA ARG A 145 -8.48 9.03 -2.45
C ARG A 145 -7.60 9.17 -3.70
N SER A 146 -7.61 8.18 -4.59
CA SER A 146 -6.86 8.23 -5.85
C SER A 146 -7.35 9.32 -6.79
N TRP A 147 -8.67 9.55 -6.87
CA TRP A 147 -9.22 10.59 -7.72
C TRP A 147 -8.91 12.01 -7.24
N GLY A 148 -8.72 12.25 -5.94
CA GLY A 148 -8.21 13.54 -5.44
C GLY A 148 -6.81 13.85 -6.00
N LEU A 149 -5.92 12.85 -5.99
CA LEU A 149 -4.57 12.95 -6.53
C LEU A 149 -4.56 13.07 -8.06
N TRP A 150 -5.34 12.27 -8.78
CA TRP A 150 -5.42 12.35 -10.24
C TRP A 150 -6.10 13.61 -10.77
N ASN A 151 -7.04 14.19 -10.01
CA ASN A 151 -7.60 15.50 -10.34
C ASN A 151 -6.56 16.62 -10.17
N TYR A 152 -5.63 16.48 -9.22
CA TYR A 152 -4.50 17.39 -9.05
C TYR A 152 -3.44 17.20 -10.16
N ASP A 153 -3.00 15.97 -10.40
CA ASP A 153 -2.14 15.60 -11.54
C ASP A 153 -2.49 14.19 -12.06
N PRO A 154 -3.02 14.07 -13.29
CA PRO A 154 -3.44 12.79 -13.85
C PRO A 154 -2.28 11.82 -14.13
N ASN A 155 -1.04 12.29 -14.08
CA ASN A 155 0.16 11.48 -14.30
C ASN A 155 0.77 10.93 -13.01
N ILE A 156 0.24 11.30 -11.84
CA ILE A 156 0.68 10.71 -10.56
C ILE A 156 0.47 9.20 -10.62
N LEU A 157 1.51 8.48 -10.21
CA LEU A 157 1.44 7.05 -10.00
C LEU A 157 0.75 6.75 -8.67
N ILE A 158 -0.36 6.03 -8.75
CA ILE A 158 -1.07 5.50 -7.59
C ILE A 158 -0.62 4.05 -7.37
N PRO A 159 -0.19 3.68 -6.15
CA PRO A 159 0.04 2.29 -5.80
C PRO A 159 -1.29 1.54 -5.68
N ILE A 160 -1.38 0.40 -6.34
CA ILE A 160 -2.53 -0.50 -6.34
C ILE A 160 -2.03 -1.88 -5.92
N ARG A 161 -2.64 -2.46 -4.89
CA ARG A 161 -2.27 -3.77 -4.34
C ARG A 161 -2.93 -4.87 -5.17
N SER A 162 -2.16 -5.89 -5.53
CA SER A 162 -2.69 -7.07 -6.22
C SER A 162 -3.50 -7.95 -5.27
N ARG A 163 -4.72 -8.30 -5.68
CA ARG A 163 -5.55 -9.30 -5.00
C ARG A 163 -4.93 -10.69 -5.11
N LEU A 164 -4.48 -11.05 -6.31
CA LEU A 164 -3.84 -12.33 -6.56
C LEU A 164 -2.65 -12.61 -5.62
N LEU A 165 -1.82 -11.59 -5.37
CA LEU A 165 -0.66 -11.71 -4.49
C LEU A 165 -1.00 -11.56 -3.00
N GLN A 166 -2.13 -10.92 -2.65
CA GLN A 166 -2.66 -10.90 -1.29
C GLN A 166 -3.23 -12.27 -0.90
N ASP A 167 -4.03 -12.87 -1.77
CA ASP A 167 -4.67 -14.16 -1.49
C ASP A 167 -3.65 -15.30 -1.40
N SER A 168 -2.50 -15.16 -2.08
CA SER A 168 -1.37 -16.07 -1.94
C SER A 168 -0.69 -16.03 -0.56
N THR A 169 -1.00 -15.01 0.25
CA THR A 169 -0.57 -14.89 1.65
C THR A 169 -1.68 -15.14 2.67
N ILE A 170 -2.92 -15.41 2.22
CA ILE A 170 -3.99 -15.81 3.13
C ILE A 170 -3.60 -17.17 3.71
N ASP A 171 -3.28 -17.18 5.00
CA ASP A 171 -3.27 -18.38 5.84
C ASP A 171 -4.71 -18.89 5.88
N PHE A 172 -5.07 -19.68 4.87
CA PHE A 172 -6.35 -20.34 4.87
C PHE A 172 -6.38 -21.28 6.06
N ASP A 173 -7.31 -21.04 6.96
CA ASP A 173 -7.47 -21.88 8.13
C ASP A 173 -7.76 -23.32 7.66
N PRO A 174 -6.84 -24.28 7.90
CA PRO A 174 -7.01 -25.65 7.47
C PRO A 174 -8.17 -26.35 8.19
N GLU A 175 -8.70 -25.77 9.28
CA GLU A 175 -9.91 -26.25 9.95
C GLU A 175 -11.20 -25.88 9.21
N PHE A 176 -11.21 -24.77 8.45
CA PHE A 176 -12.41 -24.26 7.78
C PHE A 176 -12.37 -24.34 6.25
N THR A 177 -11.19 -24.58 5.65
CA THR A 177 -11.05 -24.70 4.20
C THR A 177 -10.75 -26.15 3.81
N PRO A 178 -11.67 -26.85 3.12
CA PRO A 178 -11.40 -28.20 2.64
C PRO A 178 -10.12 -28.21 1.80
N LYS A 179 -9.23 -29.17 2.06
CA LYS A 179 -7.94 -29.29 1.37
C LYS A 179 -8.06 -29.27 -0.17
N ASN A 180 -9.14 -29.79 -0.72
CA ASN A 180 -9.36 -29.77 -2.17
C ASN A 180 -9.66 -28.36 -2.69
N LEU A 181 -10.44 -27.57 -1.94
CA LEU A 181 -10.72 -26.17 -2.28
C LEU A 181 -9.45 -25.32 -2.21
N MET A 182 -8.57 -25.61 -1.25
CA MET A 182 -7.24 -25.00 -1.15
C MET A 182 -6.36 -25.25 -2.37
N HIS A 183 -6.36 -26.49 -2.86
CA HIS A 183 -5.60 -26.85 -4.05
C HIS A 183 -6.20 -26.22 -5.31
N GLU A 184 -7.52 -26.24 -5.46
CA GLU A 184 -8.22 -25.62 -6.60
C GLU A 184 -7.97 -24.11 -6.67
N LEU A 185 -8.14 -23.38 -5.57
CA LEU A 185 -7.87 -21.93 -5.51
C LEU A 185 -6.41 -21.60 -5.83
N ARG A 186 -5.47 -22.41 -5.31
CA ARG A 186 -4.05 -22.22 -5.60
C ARG A 186 -3.72 -22.49 -7.08
N ASP A 187 -4.27 -23.54 -7.67
CA ASP A 187 -4.04 -23.90 -9.06
C ASP A 187 -4.61 -22.83 -10.01
N ASP A 188 -5.79 -22.29 -9.69
CA ASP A 188 -6.39 -21.16 -10.42
C ASP A 188 -5.51 -19.90 -10.31
N HIS A 189 -5.03 -19.56 -9.11
CA HIS A 189 -4.11 -18.43 -8.91
C HIS A 189 -2.80 -18.60 -9.69
N ILE A 190 -2.23 -19.81 -9.75
CA ILE A 190 -1.02 -20.10 -10.54
C ILE A 190 -1.32 -19.96 -12.04
N ALA A 191 -2.46 -20.45 -12.51
CA ALA A 191 -2.87 -20.30 -13.92
C ALA A 191 -3.06 -18.83 -14.30
N ASP A 192 -3.65 -18.03 -13.42
CA ASP A 192 -3.80 -16.59 -13.60
C ASP A 192 -2.45 -15.87 -13.60
N ALA A 193 -1.56 -16.18 -12.66
CA ALA A 193 -0.21 -15.63 -12.60
C ALA A 193 0.60 -15.93 -13.88
N LYS A 194 0.44 -17.13 -14.46
CA LYS A 194 1.11 -17.51 -15.72
C LYS A 194 0.65 -16.70 -16.93
N SER A 195 -0.64 -16.35 -16.97
CA SER A 195 -1.23 -15.62 -18.10
C SER A 195 -1.21 -14.10 -17.91
N ALA A 196 -1.02 -13.62 -16.68
CA ALA A 196 -0.97 -12.21 -16.31
C ALA A 196 0.04 -11.38 -17.14
N PRO A 197 1.31 -11.78 -17.34
CA PRO A 197 2.28 -10.96 -18.07
C PRO A 197 1.85 -10.58 -19.49
N GLY A 198 1.04 -11.40 -20.17
CA GLY A 198 0.53 -11.10 -21.50
C GLY A 198 -0.67 -10.14 -21.53
N ARG A 199 -1.24 -9.83 -20.35
CA ARG A 199 -2.42 -8.97 -20.17
C ARG A 199 -2.06 -7.57 -19.66
N ILE A 200 -0.84 -7.39 -19.12
CA ILE A 200 -0.39 -6.13 -18.52
C ILE A 200 0.17 -5.20 -19.61
N PRO A 201 -0.29 -3.94 -19.71
CA PRO A 201 0.29 -2.97 -20.64
C PRO A 201 1.78 -2.73 -20.38
N ASP A 202 2.60 -2.60 -21.43
CA ASP A 202 4.06 -2.41 -21.32
C ASP A 202 4.46 -1.25 -20.37
N ALA A 203 3.72 -0.15 -20.42
CA ALA A 203 3.96 1.01 -19.55
C ALA A 203 3.80 0.66 -18.06
N VAL A 204 2.77 -0.12 -17.72
CA VAL A 204 2.53 -0.64 -16.35
C VAL A 204 3.63 -1.64 -15.99
N ALA A 205 3.92 -2.57 -16.89
CA ALA A 205 4.94 -3.61 -16.69
C ALA A 205 6.32 -3.01 -16.36
N ASN A 206 6.73 -1.96 -17.08
CA ASN A 206 8.04 -1.32 -16.92
C ASN A 206 8.23 -0.66 -15.55
N ARG A 207 7.18 -0.06 -14.98
CA ARG A 207 7.26 0.59 -13.66
C ARG A 207 6.94 -0.35 -12.49
N SER A 208 6.33 -1.50 -12.74
CA SER A 208 5.92 -2.49 -11.73
C SER A 208 6.75 -3.77 -11.79
N ALA A 209 8.07 -3.64 -11.98
CA ALA A 209 8.97 -4.78 -12.17
C ALA A 209 8.99 -5.77 -10.98
N ARG A 210 8.88 -5.28 -9.73
CA ARG A 210 8.83 -6.10 -8.52
C ARG A 210 7.55 -6.93 -8.43
N TYR A 211 6.42 -6.34 -8.77
CA TYR A 211 5.15 -7.05 -8.89
C TYR A 211 5.23 -8.19 -9.91
N LEU A 212 5.79 -7.91 -11.10
CA LEU A 212 6.00 -8.94 -12.13
C LEU A 212 6.95 -10.06 -11.66
N GLU A 213 7.96 -9.74 -10.86
CA GLU A 213 8.85 -10.73 -10.26
C GLU A 213 8.07 -11.67 -9.33
N GLN A 214 7.17 -11.15 -8.49
CA GLN A 214 6.33 -11.97 -7.61
C GLN A 214 5.33 -12.83 -8.38
N LEU A 215 4.68 -12.28 -9.42
CA LEU A 215 3.80 -13.08 -10.28
C LEU A 215 4.53 -14.26 -10.91
N ARG A 216 5.77 -14.06 -11.38
CA ARG A 216 6.59 -15.15 -11.94
C ARG A 216 6.94 -16.20 -10.89
N ARG A 217 7.31 -15.77 -9.67
CA ARG A 217 7.59 -16.69 -8.55
C ARG A 217 6.35 -17.51 -8.19
N LEU A 218 5.17 -16.89 -8.15
CA LEU A 218 3.92 -17.58 -7.91
C LEU A 218 3.62 -18.59 -9.04
N ALA A 219 3.79 -18.18 -10.30
CA ALA A 219 3.61 -19.03 -11.47
C ALA A 219 4.54 -20.26 -11.49
N ASP A 220 5.74 -20.15 -10.94
CA ASP A 220 6.74 -21.24 -10.89
C ASP A 220 6.60 -22.15 -9.66
N SER A 221 5.70 -21.84 -8.72
CA SER A 221 5.46 -22.60 -7.46
C SER A 221 4.55 -23.82 -7.62
#